data_AF-A0A417Z4N2-F1
#
_entry.id   AF-A0A417Z4N2-F1
#
_cell.length_a   1.000
_cell.length_b   1.000
_cell.length_c   1.000
_cell.angle_alpha   90.00
_cell.angle_beta   90.00
_cell.angle_gamma   90.00
#
_symmetry.space_group_name_H-M   'P 1'
#
loop_
_entity.id
_entity.type
_entity.pdbx_description
1 polymer ?
#
loop_
_entity_poly.entity_id
_entity_poly.type
_entity_poly.pdbx_seq_one_letter_code
_entity_poly.pdbx_strand_id
1 'polypeptide(L)' 'MGRGRAKAKQTKVARELKYSTPDTDLRALERELRASRSTSDARDSSADRVNDGDEYNEYDTWASGDR' A
#
# COMPACT_ATOMS: atom_id res chain seq x y z
N MET A 1 24.50 11.18 29.96
CA MET A 1 23.76 12.40 29.54
C MET A 1 23.61 12.50 28.01
N GLY A 2 23.04 11.48 27.33
CA GLY A 2 22.96 11.48 25.85
C GLY A 2 21.67 10.94 25.22
N ARG A 3 20.79 10.31 26.02
CA ARG A 3 19.57 9.66 25.49
C ARG A 3 18.49 10.65 25.06
N GLY A 4 18.35 11.80 25.75
CA GLY A 4 17.33 12.80 25.42
C GLY A 4 17.51 13.44 24.03
N ARG A 5 18.77 13.69 23.64
CA ARG A 5 19.09 14.24 22.31
C ARG A 5 18.83 13.23 21.19
N ALA A 6 19.21 11.97 21.41
CA ALA A 6 18.92 10.89 20.46
C ALA A 6 17.42 10.69 20.27
N LYS A 7 16.65 10.63 21.38
CA LYS A 7 15.19 10.52 21.35
C LYS A 7 14.55 11.69 20.60
N ALA A 8 14.98 12.92 20.88
CA ALA A 8 14.47 14.10 20.17
C ALA A 8 14.74 14.05 18.67
N LYS A 9 15.96 13.65 18.26
CA LYS A 9 16.30 13.46 16.83
C LYS A 9 15.42 12.40 16.18
N GLN A 10 15.22 11.25 16.84
CA GLN A 10 14.38 10.18 16.31
C GLN A 10 12.92 10.62 16.18
N THR A 11 12.36 11.33 17.17
CA THR A 11 10.98 11.84 17.08
C THR A 11 10.82 12.85 15.94
N LYS A 12 11.83 13.70 15.69
CA LYS A 12 11.82 14.64 14.56
C LYS A 12 11.79 13.87 13.23
N VAL A 13 12.70 12.92 13.04
CA VAL A 13 12.77 12.09 11.83
C VAL A 13 11.48 11.29 11.63
N ALA A 14 10.96 10.67 12.68
CA ALA A 14 9.70 9.91 12.60
C ALA A 14 8.51 10.79 12.21
N ARG A 15 8.45 12.03 12.72
CA ARG A 15 7.40 12.99 12.35
C ARG A 15 7.55 13.41 10.89
N GLU A 16 8.76 13.69 10.45
CA GLU A 16 9.05 14.00 9.05
C GLU A 16 8.64 12.84 8.14
N LEU A 17 8.99 11.59 8.47
CA LEU A 17 8.56 10.42 7.70
C LEU A 17 7.05 10.21 7.72
N LYS A 18 6.38 10.44 8.86
CA LYS A 18 4.93 10.22 8.99
C LYS A 18 4.10 11.26 8.23
N TYR A 19 4.56 12.51 8.20
CA TYR A 19 3.80 13.62 7.62
C TYR A 19 4.46 14.22 6.37
N SER A 20 5.56 13.65 5.89
CA SER A 20 6.10 13.94 4.57
C SER A 20 5.12 13.40 3.54
N THR A 21 4.48 14.32 2.83
CA THR A 21 3.75 13.97 1.63
C THR A 21 4.77 14.04 0.50
N PRO A 22 5.09 12.92 -0.17
CA PRO A 22 6.01 12.98 -1.30
C PRO A 22 5.39 13.86 -2.39
N ASP A 23 6.18 14.77 -2.94
CA ASP A 23 5.81 15.50 -4.16
C ASP A 23 5.84 14.50 -5.32
N THR A 24 4.69 13.90 -5.62
CA THR A 24 4.55 12.96 -6.74
C THR A 24 4.39 13.73 -8.04
N ASP A 25 5.25 13.44 -9.04
CA ASP A 25 5.05 13.97 -10.40
C ASP A 25 3.83 13.28 -11.05
N LEU A 26 2.68 13.94 -10.95
CA LEU A 26 1.42 13.47 -11.52
C LEU A 26 1.52 13.29 -13.05
N ARG A 27 2.36 14.07 -13.75
CA ARG A 27 2.53 13.92 -15.21
C ARG A 27 3.28 12.65 -15.56
N ALA A 28 4.24 12.22 -14.75
CA ALA A 28 4.91 10.94 -14.93
C ALA A 28 3.95 9.77 -14.73
N LEU A 29 3.13 9.83 -13.67
CA LEU A 29 2.11 8.83 -13.38
C LEU A 29 1.07 8.70 -14.52
N GLU A 30 0.59 9.82 -15.05
CA GLU A 30 -0.34 9.82 -16.18
C GLU A 30 0.23 9.13 -17.43
N ARG A 31 1.51 9.36 -17.73
CA ARG A 31 2.17 8.69 -18.86
C ARG A 31 2.27 7.19 -18.66
N GLU A 32 2.65 6.76 -17.46
CA GLU A 32 2.76 5.34 -17.11
C GLU A 32 1.39 4.65 -17.18
N LEU A 33 0.33 5.26 -16.64
CA LEU A 33 -1.02 4.69 -16.70
C LEU A 33 -1.53 4.57 -18.15
N ARG A 34 -1.27 5.56 -18.99
CA ARG A 34 -1.62 5.51 -20.42
C ARG A 34 -0.82 4.42 -21.15
N ALA A 35 0.47 4.25 -20.84
CA ALA A 35 1.30 3.19 -21.40
C ALA A 35 0.87 1.80 -20.92
N SER A 36 0.58 1.65 -19.62
CA SER A 36 0.16 0.39 -18.99
C SER A 36 -1.16 -0.14 -19.57
N ARG A 37 -2.16 0.74 -19.78
CA ARG A 37 -3.44 0.37 -20.41
C ARG A 37 -3.27 -0.26 -21.80
N SER A 38 -2.26 0.14 -22.56
CA SER A 38 -1.98 -0.47 -23.87
C SER A 38 -1.40 -1.89 -23.77
N THR A 39 -0.81 -2.25 -22.62
CA THR A 39 -0.19 -3.55 -22.37
C THR A 39 -1.06 -4.52 -21.55
N SER A 40 -2.03 -4.02 -20.79
CA SER A 40 -2.92 -4.84 -19.96
C SER A 40 -4.00 -5.57 -20.75
N ASP A 41 -4.40 -5.07 -21.91
CA ASP A 41 -5.33 -5.75 -22.84
C ASP A 41 -4.82 -7.16 -23.24
N ALA A 42 -3.51 -7.40 -23.16
CA ALA A 42 -2.89 -8.69 -23.48
C ALA A 42 -2.77 -9.67 -22.28
N ARG A 43 -3.05 -9.23 -21.04
CA ARG A 43 -2.79 -10.03 -19.81
C ARG A 43 -4.04 -10.42 -19.02
N ASP A 44 -5.19 -9.80 -19.30
CA ASP A 44 -6.44 -9.98 -18.53
C ASP A 44 -7.08 -11.38 -18.70
N SER A 45 -6.76 -12.13 -19.76
CA SER A 45 -7.42 -13.41 -20.06
C SER A 45 -7.12 -14.59 -19.11
N SER A 46 -6.27 -14.43 -18.08
CA SER A 46 -5.73 -15.57 -17.32
C SER A 46 -5.94 -15.54 -15.80
N ALA A 47 -6.51 -14.48 -15.21
CA ALA A 47 -6.60 -14.34 -13.75
C ALA A 47 -7.96 -14.72 -13.12
N ASP A 48 -9.00 -14.93 -13.93
CA ASP A 48 -10.40 -15.11 -13.49
C ASP A 48 -10.76 -16.52 -12.94
N ARG A 49 -9.80 -17.26 -12.33
CA ARG A 49 -10.06 -18.66 -11.90
C ARG A 49 -9.47 -19.10 -10.58
N VAL A 50 -9.19 -18.19 -9.63
CA VAL A 50 -8.80 -18.60 -8.27
C VAL A 50 -9.69 -17.92 -7.23
N ASN A 51 -10.86 -18.52 -7.06
CA ASN A 51 -11.60 -18.73 -5.81
C ASN A 51 -11.59 -17.59 -4.76
N ASP A 52 -12.42 -16.58 -5.02
CA ASP A 52 -12.79 -15.48 -4.09
C ASP A 52 -13.60 -15.97 -2.87
N GLY A 53 -13.73 -17.28 -2.62
CA GLY A 53 -14.58 -17.84 -1.55
C GLY A 53 -13.88 -18.05 -0.21
N ASP A 54 -12.55 -18.12 -0.21
CA ASP A 54 -11.77 -18.64 0.92
C ASP A 54 -11.35 -17.51 1.89
N GLU A 55 -11.03 -16.33 1.35
CA GLU A 55 -10.49 -15.19 2.09
C GLU A 55 -11.55 -14.48 2.94
N TYR A 56 -12.79 -14.40 2.45
CA TYR A 56 -13.89 -13.75 3.18
C TYR A 56 -14.35 -14.56 4.40
N ASN A 57 -14.24 -15.89 4.34
CA ASN A 57 -14.61 -16.76 5.47
C ASN A 57 -13.64 -16.61 6.65
N GLU A 58 -12.34 -16.48 6.39
CA GLU A 58 -11.33 -16.25 7.44
C GLU A 58 -11.54 -14.89 8.13
N TYR A 59 -11.88 -13.86 7.34
CA TYR A 59 -12.14 -12.51 7.84
C TYR A 59 -13.42 -12.44 8.68
N ASP A 60 -14.49 -13.10 8.23
CA ASP A 60 -15.75 -13.17 8.95
C ASP A 60 -15.62 -13.93 10.28
N THR A 61 -14.82 -15.01 10.30
CA THR A 61 -14.51 -15.78 11.52
C THR A 61 -13.69 -14.96 12.53
N TRP A 62 -12.74 -14.15 12.07
CA TRP A 62 -11.97 -13.25 12.94
C TRP A 62 -12.80 -12.08 13.47
N ALA A 63 -13.70 -11.54 12.64
CA ALA A 63 -14.54 -10.40 12.98
C ALA A 63 -15.69 -10.77 13.93
N SER A 64 -16.25 -11.97 13.77
CA SER A 64 -17.32 -12.49 14.63
C SER A 64 -16.83 -12.91 16.03
N GLY A 65 -15.52 -13.06 16.23
CA GLY A 65 -14.92 -13.28 17.55
C GLY A 65 -15.32 -14.60 18.22
N ASP A 66 -15.87 -15.55 17.44
CA ASP A 66 -16.20 -16.89 17.89
C ASP A 66 -14.90 -17.70 18.05
N ARG A 67 -14.34 -17.69 19.27
CA ARG A 67 -13.22 -18.54 19.72
C ARG A 67 -13.43 -18.99 21.15
#